data_AF-A0A967ZAD2-F1
#
_entry.id   AF-A0A967ZAD2-F1
#
_cell.length_a   1.000
_cell.length_b   1.000
_cell.length_c   1.000
_cell.angle_alpha   90.00
_cell.angle_beta   90.00
_cell.angle_gamma   90.00
#
_symmetry.space_group_name_H-M   'P 1'
#
loop_
_entity.id
_entity.type
_entity.pdbx_description
1 polymer ?
#
loop_
_entity_poly.entity_id
_entity_poly.type
_entity_poly.pdbx_seq_one_letter_code
_entity_poly.pdbx_strand_id
1 'polypeptide(L)'
;ARAQSMWLIGGTTPIRGAEDSRAYAASLLYDPEGNCRARYDKIHLFDVGVPGAEESYRESATAIPGSVPVSFAAPFGRIGMAVCYDVRFPA
;
A
#
# COMPACT_ATOMS: atom_id res chain seq x y z
N ALA A 1 6.29 6.34 15.45
CA ALA A 1 5.18 5.85 16.27
C ALA A 1 5.57 5.91 17.76
N ARG A 2 6.23 4.89 18.33
CA ARG A 2 6.61 4.82 19.76
C ARG A 2 7.27 6.07 20.35
N ALA A 3 8.30 6.59 19.71
CA ALA A 3 9.07 7.72 20.26
C ALA A 3 8.26 9.02 20.42
N GLN A 4 7.12 9.12 19.75
CA GLN A 4 6.24 10.31 19.75
C GLN A 4 4.82 9.96 20.21
N SER A 5 4.60 8.74 20.73
CA SER A 5 3.30 8.24 21.18
C SER A 5 2.16 8.53 20.19
N MET A 6 2.40 8.27 18.90
CA MET A 6 1.46 8.60 17.83
C MET A 6 1.13 7.41 16.93
N TRP A 7 -0.10 7.41 16.42
CA TRP A 7 -0.51 6.58 15.30
C TRP A 7 0.26 7.03 14.04
N LEU A 8 0.77 6.06 13.26
CA LEU A 8 1.57 6.35 12.07
C LEU A 8 1.17 5.43 10.93
N ILE A 9 0.73 6.02 9.81
CA ILE A 9 0.66 5.33 8.51
C ILE A 9 1.96 5.64 7.77
N GLY A 10 2.79 4.61 7.57
CA GLY A 10 4.15 4.72 7.03
C GLY A 10 4.25 4.94 5.52
N GLY A 11 3.24 5.55 4.88
CA GLY A 11 3.20 5.73 3.44
C GLY A 11 3.26 4.39 2.69
N THR A 12 4.00 4.32 1.58
CA THR A 12 4.19 3.11 0.80
C THR A 12 5.66 2.72 0.80
N THR A 13 5.96 1.47 1.17
CA THR A 13 7.32 0.92 1.27
C THR A 13 7.38 -0.43 0.55
N PRO A 14 8.43 -0.72 -0.24
CA PRO A 14 8.61 -2.03 -0.84
C PRO A 14 8.87 -3.09 0.25
N ILE A 15 8.03 -4.12 0.32
CA ILE A 15 8.24 -5.29 1.18
C ILE A 15 8.47 -6.52 0.31
N ARG A 16 9.59 -7.21 0.54
CA ARG A 16 9.96 -8.42 -0.20
C ARG A 16 8.80 -9.43 -0.25
N GLY A 17 8.49 -9.92 -1.45
CA GLY A 17 7.55 -11.02 -1.66
C GLY A 17 8.18 -12.39 -1.44
N ALA A 18 7.40 -13.44 -1.60
CA ALA A 18 7.93 -14.81 -1.55
C ALA A 18 8.84 -15.12 -2.76
N GLU A 19 8.61 -14.46 -3.90
CA GLU A 19 9.42 -14.56 -5.11
C GLU A 19 10.46 -13.44 -5.15
N ASP A 20 11.73 -13.80 -5.42
CA ASP A 20 12.90 -12.93 -5.22
C ASP A 20 12.98 -11.71 -6.16
N SER A 21 12.11 -11.61 -7.17
CA SER A 21 12.16 -10.55 -8.20
C SER A 21 11.15 -9.42 -8.01
N ARG A 22 10.16 -9.56 -7.10
CA ARG A 22 9.11 -8.55 -6.91
C ARG A 22 8.86 -8.24 -5.44
N ALA A 23 8.37 -7.04 -5.17
CA ALA A 23 8.02 -6.58 -3.83
C ALA A 23 6.57 -6.11 -3.77
N TYR A 24 5.93 -6.19 -2.62
CA TYR A 24 4.67 -5.51 -2.38
C TYR A 24 4.90 -4.01 -2.21
N ALA A 25 4.09 -3.19 -2.86
CA ALA A 25 3.96 -1.77 -2.51
C ALA A 25 3.06 -1.66 -1.26
N ALA A 26 3.66 -1.82 -0.08
CA ALA A 26 2.92 -2.00 1.16
C ALA A 26 2.82 -0.71 1.98
N SER A 27 1.66 -0.48 2.60
CA SER A 27 1.46 0.55 3.61
C SER A 27 1.25 -0.09 4.98
N LEU A 28 2.06 0.32 5.95
CA LEU A 28 2.03 -0.20 7.32
C LEU A 28 1.46 0.85 8.27
N LEU A 29 0.56 0.42 9.15
CA LEU A 29 0.00 1.26 10.20
C LEU A 29 0.49 0.77 11.56
N TYR A 30 1.02 1.71 12.36
CA TYR A 30 1.55 1.48 13.69
C TYR A 30 0.75 2.23 14.75
N ASP A 31 0.54 1.60 15.92
CA ASP A 31 -0.05 2.22 17.10
C ASP A 31 0.96 3.10 17.87
N PRO A 32 0.52 3.91 18.85
CA PRO A 32 1.38 4.73 19.69
C PRO A 32 2.48 3.95 20.42
N GLU A 33 2.28 2.66 20.69
CA GLU A 33 3.26 1.78 21.33
C GLU A 33 4.33 1.28 20.33
N GLY A 34 4.08 1.43 19.03
CA GLY A 34 4.96 1.01 17.93
C GLY A 34 4.66 -0.38 17.37
N ASN A 35 3.55 -1.01 17.76
CA ASN A 35 3.13 -2.28 17.19
C ASN A 35 2.51 -2.05 15.81
N CYS A 36 2.83 -2.92 14.85
CA CYS A 36 2.14 -2.92 13.57
C CYS A 36 0.72 -3.47 13.75
N ARG A 37 -0.30 -2.64 13.50
CA ARG A 37 -1.71 -3.02 13.65
C ARG A 37 -2.36 -3.45 12.36
N ALA A 38 -1.83 -2.97 11.23
CA ALA A 38 -2.33 -3.31 9.91
C ALA A 38 -1.23 -3.17 8.85
N ARG A 39 -1.35 -3.99 7.82
CA ARG A 39 -0.59 -3.91 6.59
C ARG A 39 -1.59 -3.95 5.44
N TYR A 40 -1.46 -3.02 4.52
CA TYR A 40 -2.19 -2.98 3.26
C TYR A 40 -1.18 -3.14 2.13
N ASP A 41 -1.40 -4.12 1.24
CA ASP A 41 -0.62 -4.25 0.02
C ASP A 41 -1.43 -3.66 -1.14
N LYS A 42 -0.84 -2.71 -1.89
CA LYS A 42 -1.51 -2.01 -2.99
C LYS A 42 -2.19 -2.98 -3.94
N ILE A 43 -3.49 -2.80 -4.15
CA ILE A 43 -4.29 -3.73 -4.96
C ILE A 43 -4.19 -3.35 -6.44
N HIS A 44 -4.38 -2.07 -6.76
CA HIS A 44 -4.40 -1.60 -8.14
C HIS A 44 -3.02 -1.08 -8.55
N LEU A 45 -2.27 -1.90 -9.27
CA LEU A 45 -0.98 -1.51 -9.85
C LEU A 45 -1.18 -0.61 -11.07
N PHE A 46 -0.27 0.34 -11.24
CA PHE A 46 -0.29 1.31 -12.32
C PHE A 46 0.45 0.76 -13.54
N ASP A 47 -0.31 0.15 -14.44
CA ASP A 47 0.15 -0.26 -15.76
C ASP A 47 -0.53 0.63 -16.82
N VAL A 48 0.25 1.43 -17.54
CA VAL A 48 -0.26 2.37 -18.56
C VAL A 48 0.63 2.36 -19.80
N GLY A 49 0.00 2.45 -20.97
CA GLY A 49 0.66 2.80 -22.22
C GLY A 49 -0.10 3.95 -22.87
N VAL A 50 0.61 4.91 -23.45
CA VAL A 50 -0.01 6.05 -24.13
C VAL A 50 -0.15 5.72 -25.62
N PRO A 51 -1.37 5.63 -26.17
CA PRO A 51 -1.56 5.33 -27.59
C PRO A 51 -0.84 6.35 -28.48
N GLY A 52 0.02 5.86 -29.38
CA GLY A 52 0.81 6.72 -30.28
C GLY A 52 2.12 7.25 -29.69
N ALA A 53 2.46 6.91 -28.45
CA ALA A 53 3.79 7.14 -27.88
C ALA A 53 4.50 5.80 -27.61
N GLU A 54 5.83 5.81 -27.63
CA GLU A 54 6.63 4.63 -27.25
C GLU A 54 6.70 4.43 -25.73
N GLU A 55 6.30 5.44 -24.96
CA GLU A 55 6.33 5.40 -23.51
C GLU A 55 5.24 4.48 -22.93
N SER A 56 5.69 3.54 -22.09
CA SER A 56 4.82 2.73 -21.25
C SER A 56 5.44 2.56 -19.86
N TYR A 57 4.59 2.42 -18.85
CA TYR A 57 4.99 2.15 -17.49
C TYR A 57 4.23 0.94 -16.97
N ARG A 58 4.95 0.01 -16.35
CA ARG A 58 4.39 -1.24 -15.81
C ARG A 58 4.88 -1.46 -14.39
N GLU A 59 4.12 -0.94 -13.42
CA GLU A 59 4.40 -1.19 -12.00
C GLU A 59 4.36 -2.70 -11.69
N SER A 60 3.50 -3.45 -12.38
CA SER A 60 3.37 -4.91 -12.20
C SER A 60 4.61 -5.73 -12.52
N ALA A 61 5.56 -5.16 -13.27
CA ALA A 61 6.83 -5.80 -13.59
C ALA A 61 7.72 -5.97 -12.35
N THR A 62 7.57 -5.11 -11.34
CA THR A 62 8.40 -5.12 -10.13
C THR A 62 7.58 -5.20 -8.83
N ALA A 63 6.27 -4.89 -8.90
CA ALA A 63 5.37 -4.95 -7.77
C ALA A 63 4.46 -6.19 -7.78
N ILE A 64 4.15 -6.71 -6.59
CA ILE A 64 3.15 -7.75 -6.37
C ILE A 64 1.84 -7.06 -5.97
N PRO A 65 0.71 -7.34 -6.65
CA PRO A 65 -0.57 -6.78 -6.25
C PRO A 65 -1.06 -7.46 -4.96
N GLY A 66 -1.60 -6.66 -4.04
CA GLY A 66 -2.43 -7.16 -2.96
C GLY A 66 -3.81 -7.60 -3.47
N SER A 67 -4.59 -8.24 -2.60
CA SER A 67 -5.92 -8.75 -2.94
C SER A 67 -6.99 -8.45 -1.89
N VAL A 68 -6.62 -7.83 -0.77
CA VAL A 68 -7.50 -7.68 0.39
C VAL A 68 -7.58 -6.20 0.79
N PRO A 69 -8.78 -5.58 0.73
CA PRO A 69 -9.01 -4.28 1.34
C PRO A 69 -8.78 -4.36 2.85
N VAL A 70 -8.08 -3.37 3.42
CA VAL A 70 -7.73 -3.38 4.84
C VAL A 70 -8.32 -2.15 5.52
N SER A 71 -8.97 -2.40 6.65
CA SER A 71 -9.38 -1.34 7.58
C SER A 71 -9.02 -1.72 9.01
N PHE A 72 -8.82 -0.71 9.84
CA PHE A 72 -8.48 -0.87 11.24
C PHE A 72 -9.37 0.00 12.13
N ALA A 73 -9.74 -0.50 13.31
CA ALA A 73 -10.50 0.25 14.30
C ALA A 73 -9.55 1.01 15.23
N ALA A 74 -9.44 2.32 15.01
CA ALA A 74 -8.69 3.22 15.88
C ALA A 74 -9.62 3.87 16.93
N PRO A 75 -9.09 4.42 18.04
CA PRO A 75 -9.89 5.11 19.06
C PRO A 75 -10.73 6.28 18.53
N PHE A 76 -10.35 6.85 17.37
CA PHE A 76 -11.01 7.99 16.71
C PHE A 76 -11.82 7.58 15.46
N GLY A 77 -12.02 6.28 15.22
CA GLY A 77 -12.85 5.78 14.14
C GLY A 77 -12.21 4.64 13.34
N ARG A 78 -12.95 4.14 12.35
CA ARG A 78 -12.44 3.13 11.41
C ARG A 78 -11.62 3.82 10.31
N ILE A 79 -10.40 3.35 10.09
CA ILE A 79 -9.49 3.86 9.08
C ILE A 79 -9.36 2.81 7.96
N GLY A 80 -9.75 3.17 6.74
CA GLY A 80 -9.47 2.41 5.54
C GLY A 80 -8.08 2.74 4.98
N MET A 81 -7.41 1.76 4.38
CA MET A 81 -6.09 1.93 3.78
C MET A 81 -6.18 1.75 2.27
N ALA A 82 -5.52 2.65 1.54
CA ALA A 82 -5.41 2.66 0.10
C ALA A 82 -4.09 3.34 -0.31
N VAL A 83 -3.54 2.98 -1.46
CA VAL A 83 -2.28 3.54 -1.97
C VAL A 83 -2.49 4.12 -3.37
N CYS A 84 -2.32 5.45 -3.48
CA CYS A 84 -2.19 6.16 -4.75
C CYS A 84 -3.28 5.78 -5.79
N TYR A 85 -2.97 4.87 -6.72
CA TYR A 85 -3.84 4.49 -7.84
C TYR A 85 -5.16 3.85 -7.39
N ASP A 86 -5.20 3.27 -6.19
CA ASP A 86 -6.42 2.68 -5.61
C ASP A 86 -7.60 3.67 -5.54
N VAL A 87 -7.35 4.99 -5.39
CA VAL A 87 -8.43 6.00 -5.29
C VAL A 87 -9.28 6.11 -6.57
N ARG A 88 -8.82 5.54 -7.68
CA ARG A 88 -9.55 5.49 -8.96
C ARG A 88 -10.55 4.33 -9.03
N PHE A 89 -10.59 3.46 -8.02
CA PHE A 89 -11.42 2.26 -7.98
C PHE A 89 -12.36 2.33 -6.77
N PRO A 90 -13.60 2.79 -6.94
CA PRO A 90 -14.53 3.04 -5.83
C PRO A 90 -15.22 1.79 -5.26
N ALA A 91 -14.87 0.59 -5.74
CA ALA A 91 -15.56 -0.67 -5.47
C ALA A 91 -14.81 -1.57 -4.50
#